data_AF-J9F5B4-F1
#
_entry.id   AF-J9F5B4-F1
#
_cell.length_a   1.000
_cell.length_b   1.000
_cell.length_c   1.000
_cell.angle_alpha   90.00
_cell.angle_beta   90.00
_cell.angle_gamma   90.00
#
_symmetry.space_group_name_H-M   'P 1'
#
loop_
_entity.id
_entity.type
_entity.pdbx_description
1 polymer ?
#
loop_
_entity_poly.entity_id
_entity_poly.type
_entity_poly.pdbx_seq_one_letter_code
_entity_poly.pdbx_strand_id
1 'polypeptide(L)'
;MPLVMERVEKVRKMRLESSDARTRLLADTPTVFRETYNPHSFVIVPSTSSENREYIPMGFAGVDTISTNLNLIIPNATLYHFGILTSWPHMAWMRAVCGRLKSDY
;
A
#
# COMPACT_ATOMS: atom_id res chain seq x y z
N MET A 1 -19.31 9.74 20.13
CA MET A 1 -18.39 8.60 19.90
C MET A 1 -17.10 8.76 20.71
N PRO A 2 -17.11 8.54 22.05
CA PRO A 2 -15.94 8.82 22.91
C PRO A 2 -14.68 8.02 22.55
N LEU A 3 -14.84 6.72 22.26
CA LEU A 3 -13.72 5.82 21.94
C LEU A 3 -12.98 6.20 20.65
N VAL A 4 -13.69 6.77 19.66
CA VAL A 4 -13.06 7.21 18.41
C VAL A 4 -12.25 8.49 18.63
N MET A 5 -12.77 9.43 19.43
CA MET A 5 -12.03 10.64 19.80
C MET A 5 -10.73 10.32 20.54
N GLU A 6 -10.74 9.30 21.41
CA GLU A 6 -9.52 8.84 22.08
C GLU A 6 -8.46 8.33 21.08
N ARG A 7 -8.87 7.60 20.03
CA ARG A 7 -7.94 7.15 18.97
C ARG A 7 -7.39 8.32 18.17
N VAL A 8 -8.25 9.29 17.83
CA VAL A 8 -7.88 10.49 17.08
C VAL A 8 -6.84 11.30 17.86
N GLU A 9 -7.02 11.46 19.18
CA GLU A 9 -6.07 12.20 20.01
C GLU A 9 -4.71 11.48 20.12
N LYS A 10 -4.71 10.15 20.22
CA LYS A 10 -3.47 9.35 20.19
C LYS A 10 -2.70 9.54 18.88
N VAL A 11 -3.40 9.59 17.74
CA VAL A 11 -2.78 9.85 16.43
C VAL A 11 -2.21 11.27 16.38
N ARG A 12 -2.96 12.27 16.83
CA ARG A 12 -2.49 13.66 16.92
C ARG A 12 -1.21 13.78 17.74
N LYS A 13 -1.20 13.21 18.95
CA LYS A 13 -0.03 13.24 19.84
C LYS A 13 1.19 12.59 19.20
N MET A 14 1.05 11.38 18.65
CA MET A 14 2.13 10.69 17.96
C MET A 14 2.70 11.52 16.79
N ARG A 15 1.83 12.19 16.02
CA ARG A 15 2.25 13.06 14.90
C ARG A 15 3.03 14.28 15.38
N LEU A 16 2.63 14.92 16.48
CA LEU A 16 3.32 16.09 17.06
C LEU A 16 4.72 15.75 17.60
N GLU A 17 4.89 14.55 18.14
CA GLU A 17 6.16 14.04 18.67
C GLU A 17 7.16 13.63 17.57
N SER A 18 6.73 13.59 16.30
CA SER A 18 7.59 13.19 15.18
C SER A 18 8.71 14.20 14.91
N SER A 19 9.90 13.71 14.57
CA SER A 19 11.02 14.52 14.09
C SER A 19 10.79 15.09 12.67
N ASP A 20 9.93 14.46 11.86
CA ASP A 20 9.57 14.91 10.51
C ASP A 20 8.57 16.07 10.57
N ALA A 21 8.98 17.24 10.05
CA ALA A 21 8.14 18.43 9.97
C ALA A 21 6.82 18.19 9.21
N ARG A 22 6.84 17.39 8.14
CA ARG A 22 5.62 17.07 7.38
C ARG A 22 4.66 16.23 8.20
N THR A 23 5.19 15.29 8.98
CA THR A 23 4.36 14.46 9.87
C THR A 23 3.73 15.30 10.99
N ARG A 24 4.43 16.30 11.53
CA ARG A 24 3.84 17.25 12.49
C ARG A 24 2.70 18.07 11.89
N LEU A 25 2.81 18.52 10.64
CA LEU A 25 1.71 19.23 9.95
C LEU A 25 0.44 18.36 9.83
N LEU A 26 0.59 17.05 9.70
CA LEU A 26 -0.56 16.13 9.66
C LEU A 26 -1.28 16.02 11.03
N ALA A 27 -0.73 16.55 12.12
CA ALA A 27 -1.42 16.59 13.42
C ALA A 27 -2.67 17.49 13.40
N ASP A 28 -2.75 18.43 12.45
CA ASP A 28 -3.90 19.29 12.23
C ASP A 28 -5.09 18.53 11.61
N THR A 29 -4.81 17.43 10.91
CA THR A 29 -5.81 16.54 10.28
C THR A 29 -5.68 15.10 10.80
N PRO A 30 -5.85 14.85 12.11
CA PRO A 30 -5.55 13.57 12.75
C PRO A 30 -6.51 12.44 12.38
N THR A 31 -7.65 12.76 11.75
CA THR A 31 -8.65 11.82 11.25
C THR A 31 -8.37 11.33 9.83
N VAL A 32 -7.43 11.96 9.11
CA VAL A 32 -7.14 11.68 7.70
C VAL A 32 -5.79 10.97 7.59
N PHE A 33 -5.70 9.94 6.73
CA PHE A 33 -4.43 9.32 6.38
C PHE A 33 -3.55 10.27 5.59
N ARG A 34 -2.22 10.03 5.63
CA ARG A 34 -1.26 10.84 4.87
C ARG A 34 -1.54 10.76 3.36
N GLU A 35 -1.72 9.54 2.87
CA GLU A 35 -2.12 9.27 1.49
C GLU A 35 -3.62 8.94 1.47
N THR A 36 -4.37 9.60 0.59
CA THR A 36 -5.83 9.48 0.49
C THR A 36 -6.28 8.98 -0.88
N TYR A 37 -5.34 8.53 -1.71
CA TYR A 37 -5.63 8.01 -3.03
C TYR A 37 -6.27 6.61 -2.93
N ASN A 38 -7.60 6.56 -3.06
CA ASN A 38 -8.39 5.32 -3.04
C ASN A 38 -9.32 5.25 -4.27
N PRO A 39 -8.86 4.70 -5.41
CA PRO A 39 -9.67 4.56 -6.61
C PRO A 39 -10.81 3.54 -6.44
N HIS A 40 -11.87 3.66 -7.25
CA HIS A 40 -13.04 2.78 -7.18
C HIS A 40 -12.75 1.30 -7.47
N SER A 41 -11.76 1.04 -8.32
CA SER A 41 -11.28 -0.28 -8.68
C SER A 41 -9.80 -0.23 -9.02
N PHE A 42 -9.05 -1.19 -8.51
CA PHE A 42 -7.61 -1.28 -8.70
C PHE A 42 -7.09 -2.70 -8.55
N VAL A 43 -5.95 -2.98 -9.16
CA VAL A 43 -5.14 -4.16 -8.81
C VAL A 43 -4.23 -3.79 -7.65
N ILE A 44 -4.25 -4.61 -6.60
CA ILE A 44 -3.32 -4.52 -5.47
C ILE A 44 -2.09 -5.40 -5.75
N VAL A 45 -0.92 -4.83 -5.52
CA VAL A 45 0.38 -5.49 -5.68
C VAL A 45 1.16 -5.34 -4.39
N PRO A 46 1.43 -6.43 -3.64
CA PRO A 46 2.28 -6.36 -2.46
C PRO A 46 3.66 -5.78 -2.78
N SER A 47 4.12 -4.83 -1.97
CA SER A 47 5.46 -4.25 -2.12
C SER A 47 6.57 -5.18 -1.62
N THR A 48 6.21 -6.17 -0.80
CA THR A 48 7.11 -7.21 -0.28
C THR A 48 6.33 -8.50 -0.06
N SER A 49 6.89 -9.61 -0.49
CA SER A 49 6.33 -10.96 -0.44
C SER A 49 7.44 -12.00 -0.45
N SER A 50 7.17 -13.18 0.14
CA SER A 50 8.19 -14.24 0.16
C SER A 50 8.59 -14.65 -1.25
N GLU A 51 9.90 -14.78 -1.40
CA GLU A 51 10.62 -15.25 -2.57
C GLU A 51 10.32 -16.70 -2.96
N ASN A 52 9.81 -17.50 -2.02
CA ASN A 52 9.46 -18.90 -2.25
C ASN A 52 8.26 -19.09 -3.18
N ARG A 53 7.53 -18.00 -3.51
CA ARG A 53 6.41 -18.07 -4.45
C ARG A 53 6.91 -17.95 -5.88
N GLU A 54 6.27 -18.66 -6.80
CA GLU A 54 6.55 -18.50 -8.23
C GLU A 54 6.01 -17.17 -8.78
N TYR A 55 4.91 -16.67 -8.16
CA TYR A 55 4.21 -15.45 -8.51
C TYR A 55 3.95 -14.59 -7.27
N ILE A 56 4.10 -13.26 -7.42
CA ILE A 56 3.59 -12.29 -6.45
C ILE A 56 2.06 -12.44 -6.38
N PRO A 57 1.46 -12.58 -5.18
CA PRO A 57 0.01 -12.66 -5.03
C PRO A 57 -0.62 -11.28 -5.24
N MET A 58 -1.03 -11.01 -6.47
CA MET A 58 -1.77 -9.81 -6.85
C MET A 58 -3.28 -10.11 -6.94
N GLY A 59 -4.12 -9.08 -6.82
CA GLY A 59 -5.57 -9.25 -6.92
C GLY A 59 -6.32 -7.96 -7.23
N PHE A 60 -7.62 -8.06 -7.49
CA PHE A 60 -8.48 -6.89 -7.64
C PHE A 60 -9.10 -6.48 -6.30
N ALA A 61 -9.17 -5.19 -6.05
CA ALA A 61 -9.85 -4.58 -4.92
C ALA A 61 -10.65 -3.35 -5.39
N GLY A 62 -11.55 -2.88 -4.52
CA GLY A 62 -12.46 -1.77 -4.84
C GLY A 62 -12.61 -0.78 -3.69
N VAL A 63 -13.59 0.12 -3.84
CA VAL A 63 -13.81 1.28 -2.95
C VAL A 63 -13.94 0.92 -1.46
N ASP A 64 -14.42 -0.28 -1.14
CA ASP A 64 -14.60 -0.75 0.24
C ASP A 64 -13.28 -1.17 0.92
N THR A 65 -12.17 -1.16 0.19
CA THR A 65 -10.85 -1.59 0.67
C THR A 65 -9.87 -0.42 0.66
N ILE A 66 -9.27 -0.13 1.82
CA ILE A 66 -8.18 0.85 1.93
C ILE A 66 -6.84 0.11 1.82
N SER A 67 -6.11 0.34 0.74
CA SER A 67 -4.75 -0.17 0.60
C SER A 67 -3.78 0.62 1.48
N THR A 68 -2.92 -0.09 2.22
CA THR A 68 -1.84 0.53 3.00
C THR A 68 -0.60 0.75 2.14
N ASN A 69 0.41 1.45 2.68
CA ASN A 69 1.68 1.74 2.01
C ASN A 69 2.54 0.51 1.71
N LEU A 70 2.22 -0.66 2.29
CA LEU A 70 2.90 -1.92 2.02
C LEU A 70 2.43 -2.59 0.73
N ASN A 71 1.49 -1.96 0.02
CA ASN A 71 1.06 -2.37 -1.29
C ASN A 71 1.18 -1.19 -2.27
N LEU A 72 1.47 -1.51 -3.51
CA LEU A 72 1.26 -0.66 -4.66
C LEU A 72 -0.15 -0.92 -5.23
N ILE A 73 -0.73 0.08 -5.87
CA ILE A 73 -2.04 -0.02 -6.50
C ILE A 73 -1.98 0.44 -7.95
N ILE A 74 -2.66 -0.30 -8.83
CA ILE A 74 -2.79 0.03 -10.25
C ILE A 74 -4.26 0.36 -10.53
N PRO A 75 -4.63 1.66 -10.58
CA PRO A 75 -6.00 2.07 -10.87
C PRO A 75 -6.41 1.70 -12.30
N ASN A 76 -7.70 1.44 -12.51
CA ASN A 76 -8.26 1.13 -13.84
C ASN A 76 -7.56 -0.05 -14.56
N ALA A 77 -6.96 -0.96 -13.81
CA ALA A 77 -6.36 -2.16 -14.34
C ALA A 77 -7.46 -3.08 -14.92
N THR A 78 -7.16 -3.71 -16.06
CA THR A 78 -8.05 -4.65 -16.73
C THR A 78 -7.50 -6.06 -16.52
N LEU A 79 -8.27 -7.08 -16.92
CA LEU A 79 -7.80 -8.46 -16.87
C LEU A 79 -6.55 -8.67 -17.75
N TYR A 80 -6.39 -7.88 -18.83
CA TYR A 80 -5.18 -7.88 -19.64
C TYR A 80 -3.96 -7.42 -18.84
N HIS A 81 -4.06 -6.28 -18.13
CA HIS A 81 -2.99 -5.80 -17.26
C HIS A 81 -2.64 -6.84 -16.20
N PHE A 82 -3.66 -7.41 -15.56
CA PHE A 82 -3.47 -8.47 -14.56
C PHE A 82 -2.74 -9.69 -15.14
N GLY A 83 -3.16 -10.18 -16.32
CA GLY A 83 -2.53 -11.32 -16.98
C GLY A 83 -1.05 -11.09 -17.34
N ILE A 84 -0.69 -9.88 -17.77
CA ILE A 84 0.71 -9.52 -18.02
C ILE A 84 1.50 -9.49 -16.71
N LEU A 85 0.95 -8.89 -15.65
CA LEU A 85 1.61 -8.81 -14.35
C LEU A 85 1.77 -10.18 -13.69
N THR A 86 0.83 -11.10 -13.87
CA THR A 86 0.93 -12.47 -13.38
C THR A 86 1.57 -13.42 -14.40
N SER A 87 2.26 -12.89 -15.42
CA SER A 87 2.93 -13.73 -16.42
C SER A 87 4.32 -14.16 -15.97
N TRP A 88 4.78 -15.31 -16.50
CA TRP A 88 6.12 -15.81 -16.21
C TRP A 88 7.24 -14.84 -16.63
N PRO A 89 7.18 -14.16 -17.81
CA PRO A 89 8.15 -13.14 -18.17
C PRO A 89 8.20 -11.97 -17.17
N HIS A 90 7.05 -11.49 -16.68
CA HIS A 90 7.03 -10.43 -15.68
C HIS A 90 7.68 -10.87 -14.36
N MET A 91 7.36 -12.08 -13.89
CA MET A 91 7.99 -12.63 -12.68
C MET A 91 9.49 -12.87 -12.85
N ALA A 92 9.94 -13.30 -14.03
CA ALA A 92 11.36 -13.44 -14.33
C ALA A 92 12.09 -12.09 -14.31
N TRP A 93 11.50 -11.06 -14.94
CA TRP A 93 12.03 -9.70 -14.90
C TRP A 93 12.13 -9.16 -13.48
N MET A 94 11.04 -9.27 -12.72
CA MET A 94 10.95 -8.78 -11.35
C MET A 94 12.03 -9.44 -10.47
N ARG A 95 12.21 -10.76 -10.55
CA ARG A 95 13.28 -11.47 -9.83
C ARG A 95 14.69 -11.04 -10.24
N ALA A 96 14.92 -10.69 -11.50
CA ALA A 96 16.25 -10.38 -12.02
C ALA A 96 16.67 -8.91 -11.79
N VAL A 97 15.71 -7.98 -11.68
CA VAL A 97 15.99 -6.54 -11.76
C VAL A 97 15.56 -5.75 -10.53
N CYS A 98 14.47 -6.13 -9.86
CA CYS A 98 13.90 -5.33 -8.77
C CYS A 98 14.70 -5.48 -7.46
N GLY A 99 14.58 -4.46 -6.60
CA GLY A 99 15.15 -4.49 -5.25
C GLY A 99 14.51 -5.57 -4.37
N ARG A 100 15.20 -5.94 -3.30
CA ARG A 100 14.77 -7.00 -2.38
C ARG A 100 14.89 -6.56 -0.93
N LEU A 101 13.96 -7.02 -0.10
CA LEU A 101 14.11 -6.93 1.34
C LEU A 101 14.75 -8.24 1.83
N LYS A 102 16.06 -8.21 2.06
CA LYS A 102 16.88 -9.43 2.22
C LYS A 102 16.76 -10.31 0.97
N SER A 103 16.00 -11.40 1.03
CA SER A 103 15.72 -12.30 -0.08
C SER A 103 14.32 -12.13 -0.65
N ASP A 104 13.39 -11.53 0.11
CA ASP A 104 12.01 -11.28 -0.29
C ASP A 104 11.94 -10.32 -1.47
N TYR A 105 10.91 -10.50 -2.31
CA TYR A 105 10.61 -9.60 -3.42
C TYR A 105 9.27 -8.89 -3.26
#